data_AF-A0A521S9X4-F1
#
_entry.id   AF-A0A521S9X4-F1
#
_cell.length_a   1.000
_cell.length_b   1.000
_cell.length_c   1.000
_cell.angle_alpha   90.00
_cell.angle_beta   90.00
_cell.angle_gamma   90.00
#
_symmetry.space_group_name_H-M   'P 1'
#
loop_
_entity.id
_entity.type
_entity.pdbx_description
1 polymer ?
#
loop_
_entity_poly.entity_id
_entity_poly.type
_entity_poly.pdbx_seq_one_letter_code
_entity_poly.pdbx_strand_id
1 'polypeptide(L)'
;MTKLICKNCKKEFNADRPERKFCSNKCRQGGSRKFLPADCATCGKRFRPDAPDRKYCSKECFNKRPSKNRMHCQMCKKEFDADSSKRKFCSNECRNKAYGTVRIAEEATGKAYLFGRSRATAKVCVEADGVRYDLDDPANRKHRDRVSQNILLTVAKMNGTLDVLLEHSP
;
A
#
# COMPACT_ATOMS: atom_id res chain seq x y z
N MET A 1 48.69 4.36 20.66
CA MET A 1 48.03 3.02 20.63
C MET A 1 47.80 2.59 22.06
N THR A 2 46.59 2.18 22.41
CA THR A 2 46.25 1.81 23.80
C THR A 2 46.16 0.29 23.90
N LYS A 3 46.85 -0.30 24.90
CA LYS A 3 46.73 -1.74 25.19
C LYS A 3 45.43 -1.98 25.96
N LEU A 4 44.57 -2.84 25.43
CA LEU A 4 43.29 -3.22 26.05
C LEU A 4 43.21 -4.75 26.18
N ILE A 5 42.43 -5.23 27.16
CA ILE A 5 42.13 -6.65 27.33
C ILE A 5 40.82 -6.98 26.60
N CYS A 6 40.85 -7.97 25.70
CA CYS A 6 39.66 -8.40 24.96
C CYS A 6 38.62 -9.03 25.90
N LYS A 7 37.38 -8.51 25.92
CA LYS A 7 36.31 -9.04 26.80
C LYS A 7 35.92 -10.50 26.54
N ASN A 8 36.20 -11.03 25.34
CA ASN A 8 35.82 -12.40 24.99
C ASN A 8 36.95 -13.42 25.25
N CYS A 9 38.16 -13.19 24.74
CA CYS A 9 39.28 -14.14 24.86
C CYS A 9 40.27 -13.81 25.97
N LYS A 10 40.11 -12.69 26.67
CA LYS A 10 40.99 -12.20 27.74
C LYS A 10 42.46 -11.95 27.34
N LYS A 11 42.78 -11.93 26.04
CA LYS A 11 44.11 -11.59 25.52
C LYS A 11 44.28 -10.07 25.38
N GLU A 12 45.48 -9.58 25.63
CA GLU A 12 45.87 -8.20 25.34
C GLU A 12 45.92 -7.95 23.84
N PHE A 13 45.51 -6.76 23.42
CA PHE A 13 45.62 -6.32 22.03
C PHE A 13 45.82 -4.81 21.94
N ASN A 14 46.41 -4.35 20.85
CA ASN A 14 46.57 -2.94 20.54
C ASN A 14 45.29 -2.42 19.90
N ALA A 15 44.63 -1.47 20.55
CA ALA A 15 43.46 -0.80 20.01
C ALA A 15 43.83 0.55 19.37
N ASP A 16 43.22 0.81 18.23
CA ASP A 16 43.22 2.09 17.54
C ASP A 16 42.35 3.13 18.26
N ARG A 17 41.35 2.68 19.03
CA ARG A 17 40.41 3.52 19.79
C ARG A 17 40.19 2.97 21.21
N PRO A 18 40.11 3.81 22.24
CA PRO A 18 39.97 3.37 23.63
C PRO A 18 38.63 2.68 23.93
N GLU A 19 37.58 2.88 23.13
CA GLU A 19 36.26 2.26 23.34
C GLU A 19 36.16 0.81 22.81
N ARG A 20 37.20 0.32 22.12
CA ARG A 20 37.19 -0.99 21.47
C ARG A 20 37.22 -2.12 22.51
N LYS A 21 36.20 -2.97 22.51
CA LYS A 21 36.01 -4.04 23.53
C LYS A 21 36.60 -5.40 23.14
N PHE A 22 36.88 -5.62 21.85
CA PHE A 22 37.27 -6.92 21.30
C PHE A 22 38.45 -6.80 20.34
N CYS A 23 39.36 -7.78 20.39
CA CYS A 23 40.55 -7.80 19.53
C CYS A 23 40.21 -8.05 18.05
N SER A 24 39.16 -8.84 17.75
CA SER A 24 38.77 -9.24 16.40
C SER A 24 37.25 -9.35 16.22
N ASN A 25 36.78 -9.40 14.98
CA ASN A 25 35.38 -9.66 14.66
C ASN A 25 34.91 -11.03 15.20
N LYS A 26 35.78 -12.05 15.19
CA LYS A 26 35.48 -13.36 15.81
C LYS A 26 35.21 -13.21 17.31
N CYS A 27 36.02 -12.43 18.02
CA CYS A 27 35.80 -12.17 19.45
C CYS A 27 34.56 -11.32 19.72
N ARG A 28 34.26 -10.36 18.85
CA ARG A 28 33.03 -9.55 18.93
C ARG A 28 31.78 -10.42 18.78
N GLN A 29 31.79 -11.34 17.82
CA GLN A 29 30.69 -12.28 17.61
C GLN A 29 30.61 -13.32 18.75
N GLY A 30 31.74 -13.85 19.22
CA GLY A 30 31.78 -14.82 20.31
C GLY A 30 31.36 -14.25 21.67
N GLY A 31 31.60 -12.95 21.90
CA GLY A 31 31.19 -12.21 23.08
C GLY A 31 29.78 -11.61 22.99
N SER A 32 29.02 -11.88 21.92
CA SER A 32 27.61 -11.56 21.88
C SER A 32 26.89 -12.33 23.00
N ARG A 33 25.88 -11.70 23.64
CA ARG A 33 25.16 -12.31 24.76
C ARG A 33 24.63 -13.66 24.30
N LYS A 34 25.13 -14.75 24.88
CA LYS A 34 24.58 -16.08 24.66
C LYS A 34 23.23 -16.10 25.34
N PHE A 35 22.16 -16.04 24.56
CA PHE A 35 20.81 -16.18 25.09
C PHE A 35 20.62 -17.59 25.63
N LEU A 36 19.82 -17.71 26.69
CA LEU A 36 19.48 -19.01 27.25
C LEU A 36 18.75 -19.84 26.18
N PRO A 37 18.98 -21.16 26.13
CA PRO A 37 18.20 -22.04 25.24
C PRO A 37 16.70 -21.87 25.51
N ALA A 38 15.93 -21.72 24.44
CA ALA A 38 14.48 -21.60 24.46
C ALA A 38 13.84 -22.70 23.62
N ASP A 39 12.59 -23.04 23.93
CA ASP A 39 11.83 -24.02 23.15
C ASP A 39 11.06 -23.33 22.03
N CYS A 40 11.08 -23.93 20.83
CA CYS A 40 10.39 -23.38 19.67
C CYS A 40 8.87 -23.44 19.87
N ALA A 41 8.19 -22.29 19.77
CA ALA A 41 6.73 -22.21 19.95
C ALA A 41 5.92 -23.03 18.92
N THR A 42 6.52 -23.43 17.79
CA THR A 42 5.84 -24.22 16.76
C THR A 42 6.11 -25.72 16.87
N CYS A 43 7.34 -26.13 17.17
CA CYS A 43 7.74 -27.55 17.09
C CYS A 43 8.28 -28.12 18.42
N GLY A 44 8.36 -27.32 19.49
CA GLY A 44 8.87 -27.72 20.80
C GLY A 44 10.38 -27.98 20.88
N LYS A 45 11.10 -27.98 19.75
CA LYS A 45 12.56 -28.22 19.74
C LYS A 45 13.31 -27.11 20.47
N ARG A 46 14.23 -27.50 21.35
CA ARG A 46 15.13 -26.60 22.06
C ARG A 46 16.17 -26.00 21.12
N PHE A 47 16.33 -24.69 21.13
CA PHE A 47 17.30 -23.98 20.29
C PHE A 47 17.93 -22.81 21.05
N ARG A 48 19.05 -22.29 20.55
CA ARG A 48 19.67 -21.07 21.10
C ARG A 48 19.27 -19.86 20.23
N PRO A 49 18.44 -18.94 20.74
CA PRO A 49 18.06 -17.76 19.98
C PRO A 49 19.26 -16.81 19.82
N ASP A 50 19.25 -16.03 18.74
CA ASP A 50 20.23 -14.97 18.43
C ASP A 50 19.72 -13.57 18.83
N ALA A 51 18.46 -13.49 19.29
CA ALA A 51 17.80 -12.30 19.79
C ALA A 51 16.88 -12.67 20.97
N PRO A 52 16.69 -11.78 21.97
CA PRO A 52 15.90 -12.11 23.16
C PRO A 52 14.44 -12.45 22.84
N ASP A 53 13.87 -11.85 21.79
CA ASP A 53 12.46 -12.00 21.42
C ASP A 53 12.21 -13.13 20.39
N ARG A 54 13.24 -13.90 20.02
CA ARG A 54 13.09 -14.96 19.01
C ARG A 54 12.41 -16.18 19.61
N LYS A 55 11.19 -16.47 19.15
CA LYS A 55 10.35 -17.59 19.63
C LYS A 55 10.42 -18.85 18.77
N TYR A 56 11.08 -18.79 17.62
CA TYR A 56 11.07 -19.86 16.62
C TYR A 56 12.49 -20.26 16.22
N CYS A 57 12.73 -21.56 16.12
CA CYS A 57 14.05 -22.09 15.76
C CYS A 57 14.42 -21.80 14.30
N SER A 58 13.46 -21.84 13.37
CA SER A 58 13.66 -21.63 11.94
C SER A 58 12.60 -20.74 11.28
N LYS A 59 12.88 -20.27 10.06
CA LYS A 59 11.93 -19.51 9.23
C LYS A 59 10.69 -20.34 8.89
N GLU A 60 10.85 -21.64 8.71
CA GLU A 60 9.73 -22.56 8.47
C GLU A 60 8.78 -22.61 9.69
N CYS A 61 9.34 -22.74 10.90
CA CYS A 61 8.55 -22.72 12.13
C CYS A 61 7.84 -21.37 12.33
N PHE A 62 8.52 -20.28 12.00
CA PHE A 62 7.92 -18.94 12.00
C PHE A 62 6.74 -18.86 11.04
N ASN A 63 6.86 -19.36 9.81
CA ASN A 63 5.78 -19.30 8.81
C ASN A 63 4.59 -20.21 9.13
N LYS A 64 4.81 -21.31 9.87
CA LYS A 64 3.74 -22.21 10.34
C LYS A 64 2.93 -21.65 11.52
N ARG A 65 3.35 -20.53 12.12
CA ARG A 65 2.60 -19.93 13.22
C ARG A 65 1.20 -19.51 12.74
N PRO A 66 0.15 -19.66 13.54
CA PRO A 66 -1.16 -19.11 13.20
C PRO A 66 -1.03 -17.59 13.04
N SER A 67 -1.62 -17.03 11.97
CA SER A 67 -1.69 -15.58 11.83
C SER A 67 -2.52 -15.01 12.97
N LYS A 68 -2.03 -13.92 13.57
CA LYS A 68 -2.76 -13.22 14.62
C LYS A 68 -3.95 -12.43 14.08
N ASN A 69 -3.99 -12.18 12.78
CA ASN A 69 -4.96 -11.30 12.16
C ASN A 69 -5.83 -12.09 11.18
N ARG A 70 -6.68 -12.97 11.70
CA ARG A 70 -7.78 -13.53 10.90
C ARG A 70 -8.83 -12.44 10.71
N MET A 71 -9.13 -12.12 9.46
CA MET A 71 -10.07 -11.07 9.08
C MET A 71 -11.00 -11.56 7.98
N HIS A 72 -12.17 -10.94 7.84
CA HIS A 72 -13.06 -11.18 6.71
C HIS A 72 -12.78 -10.19 5.59
N CYS A 73 -12.71 -10.68 4.36
CA CYS A 73 -12.55 -9.82 3.18
C CYS A 73 -13.79 -8.94 3.01
N GLN A 74 -13.64 -7.62 2.92
CA GLN A 74 -14.77 -6.72 2.77
C GLN A 74 -15.56 -6.91 1.46
N MET A 75 -14.96 -7.50 0.42
CA MET A 75 -15.65 -7.77 -0.86
C MET A 75 -16.33 -9.13 -0.92
N CYS A 76 -15.62 -10.20 -0.57
CA CYS A 76 -16.13 -11.56 -0.75
C CYS A 76 -16.54 -12.25 0.56
N LYS A 77 -16.37 -11.58 1.70
CA LYS A 77 -16.68 -12.06 3.06
C LYS A 77 -15.92 -13.32 3.52
N LYS A 78 -15.03 -13.88 2.70
CA LYS A 78 -14.18 -15.02 3.06
C LYS A 78 -13.16 -14.63 4.14
N GLU A 79 -12.92 -15.56 5.06
CA GLU A 79 -11.85 -15.45 6.05
C GLU A 79 -10.47 -15.55 5.38
N PHE A 80 -9.53 -14.73 5.82
CA PHE A 80 -8.14 -14.79 5.38
C PHE A 80 -7.18 -14.33 6.48
N ASP A 81 -5.94 -14.78 6.37
CA ASP A 81 -4.85 -14.37 7.25
C ASP A 81 -4.20 -13.07 6.73
N ALA A 82 -4.38 -11.97 7.45
CA ALA A 82 -3.78 -10.69 7.11
C ALA A 82 -2.37 -10.54 7.71
N ASP A 83 -1.44 -10.00 6.92
CA ASP A 83 -0.10 -9.61 7.37
C ASP A 83 -0.12 -8.31 8.19
N SER A 84 -1.18 -7.51 8.04
CA SER A 84 -1.37 -6.23 8.73
C SER A 84 -2.84 -6.03 9.07
N SER A 85 -3.11 -5.42 10.23
CA SER A 85 -4.48 -5.04 10.65
C SER A 85 -5.13 -3.99 9.73
N LYS A 86 -4.33 -3.32 8.88
CA LYS A 86 -4.83 -2.35 7.90
C LYS A 86 -5.38 -3.01 6.62
N ARG A 87 -5.15 -4.31 6.41
CA ARG A 87 -5.55 -5.01 5.19
C ARG A 87 -7.04 -5.33 5.19
N LYS A 88 -7.76 -4.85 4.18
CA LYS A 88 -9.23 -4.99 4.06
C LYS A 88 -9.68 -6.13 3.12
N PHE A 89 -8.79 -6.60 2.25
CA PHE A 89 -9.12 -7.55 1.18
C PHE A 89 -8.17 -8.75 1.17
N CYS A 90 -8.71 -9.92 0.85
CA CYS A 90 -7.94 -11.17 0.79
C CYS A 90 -6.95 -11.17 -0.38
N SER A 91 -7.35 -10.65 -1.55
CA SER A 91 -6.57 -10.66 -2.79
C SER A 91 -6.55 -9.30 -3.50
N ASN A 92 -5.59 -9.13 -4.43
CA ASN A 92 -5.55 -7.97 -5.32
C ASN A 92 -6.79 -7.88 -6.20
N GLU A 93 -7.38 -9.00 -6.60
CA GLU A 93 -8.65 -9.02 -7.34
C GLU A 93 -9.80 -8.42 -6.54
N CYS A 94 -9.95 -8.82 -5.27
CA CYS A 94 -10.97 -8.23 -4.39
C CYS A 94 -10.71 -6.73 -4.19
N ARG A 95 -9.45 -6.35 -3.98
CA ARG A 95 -9.06 -4.94 -3.87
C ARG A 95 -9.42 -4.15 -5.15
N ASN A 96 -9.14 -4.72 -6.32
CA ASN A 96 -9.42 -4.09 -7.61
C ASN A 96 -10.93 -4.07 -7.91
N LYS A 97 -11.72 -5.06 -7.47
CA LYS A 97 -13.19 -5.00 -7.56
C LYS A 97 -13.77 -3.93 -6.64
N ALA A 98 -13.18 -3.72 -5.46
CA ALA A 98 -13.61 -2.71 -4.50
C ALA A 98 -13.34 -1.28 -4.99
N TYR A 99 -12.15 -1.03 -5.54
CA TYR A 99 -11.70 0.31 -5.94
C TYR A 99 -11.77 0.56 -7.45
N GLY A 100 -11.78 -0.48 -8.27
CA GLY A 100 -11.83 -0.37 -9.73
C GLY A 100 -13.22 -0.02 -10.25
N THR A 101 -14.29 -0.36 -9.52
CA THR A 101 -15.65 0.11 -9.82
C THR A 101 -15.78 1.63 -9.66
N VAL A 102 -15.03 2.23 -8.73
CA VAL A 102 -14.99 3.70 -8.56
C VAL A 102 -14.39 4.36 -9.80
N ARG A 103 -13.35 3.78 -10.40
CA ARG A 103 -12.68 4.35 -11.59
C ARG A 103 -13.57 4.35 -12.83
N ILE A 104 -14.39 3.32 -13.03
CA ILE A 104 -15.28 3.21 -14.21
C ILE A 104 -16.49 4.15 -14.07
N ALA A 105 -17.02 4.34 -12.86
CA ALA A 105 -18.13 5.27 -12.61
C ALA A 105 -17.69 6.76 -12.72
N GLU A 106 -16.44 7.07 -12.41
CA GLU A 106 -15.87 8.41 -12.60
C GLU A 106 -15.66 8.76 -14.09
N GLU A 107 -15.31 7.79 -14.92
CA GLU A 107 -15.19 7.97 -16.38
C GLU A 107 -16.56 8.19 -17.05
N ALA A 108 -17.62 7.54 -16.56
CA ALA A 108 -18.98 7.72 -17.08
C ALA A 108 -19.62 9.09 -16.70
N THR A 109 -19.12 9.76 -15.65
CA THR A 109 -19.66 11.04 -15.18
C THR A 109 -18.86 12.26 -15.65
N GLY A 110 -17.89 12.08 -16.55
CA GLY A 110 -17.20 13.18 -17.22
C GLY A 110 -16.42 14.11 -16.29
N LYS A 111 -16.01 13.65 -15.10
CA LYS A 111 -15.15 14.41 -14.19
C LYS A 111 -13.72 13.88 -14.25
N ALA A 112 -12.95 14.43 -15.18
CA ALA A 112 -11.52 14.24 -15.27
C ALA A 112 -10.83 14.82 -14.02
N TYR A 113 -10.30 13.97 -13.14
CA TYR A 113 -9.34 14.38 -12.11
C TYR A 113 -7.93 13.95 -12.51
N LEU A 114 -7.05 14.96 -12.63
CA LEU A 114 -5.62 14.77 -12.66
C LEU A 114 -5.13 14.10 -11.38
N PHE A 115 -4.58 12.90 -11.48
CA PHE A 115 -3.57 12.45 -10.53
C PHE A 115 -2.17 12.69 -11.11
N GLY A 116 -1.83 13.98 -11.25
CA GLY A 116 -0.46 14.45 -11.39
C GLY A 116 -0.08 15.20 -10.12
N ARG A 117 1.00 14.80 -9.44
CA ARG A 117 1.54 15.49 -8.24
C ARG A 117 2.11 16.90 -8.52
N SER A 118 1.78 17.52 -9.64
CA SER A 118 2.16 18.90 -9.98
C SER A 118 0.92 19.77 -10.11
N ARG A 119 0.78 20.74 -9.19
CA ARG A 119 -0.29 21.76 -9.14
C ARG A 119 -0.22 22.79 -10.28
N ALA A 120 -0.01 22.36 -11.51
CA ALA A 120 -0.03 23.27 -12.66
C ALA A 120 -0.99 22.72 -13.71
N THR A 121 -2.23 23.21 -13.64
CA THR A 121 -3.22 23.33 -14.72
C THR A 121 -3.48 22.07 -15.57
N ALA A 122 -4.48 21.26 -15.20
CA ALA A 122 -5.16 20.45 -16.20
C ALA A 122 -6.03 21.36 -17.04
N LYS A 123 -5.81 21.33 -18.36
CA LYS A 123 -6.84 21.70 -19.32
C LYS A 123 -7.80 20.53 -19.48
N VAL A 124 -9.09 20.80 -19.40
CA VAL A 124 -10.13 19.83 -19.74
C VAL A 124 -10.39 19.96 -21.24
N CYS A 125 -9.96 18.97 -22.02
CA CYS A 125 -10.27 18.89 -23.44
C CYS A 125 -11.42 17.90 -23.66
N VAL A 126 -12.40 18.30 -24.47
CA VAL A 126 -13.44 17.39 -24.98
C VAL A 126 -13.17 17.19 -26.47
N GLU A 127 -13.19 15.95 -26.93
CA GLU A 127 -13.11 15.60 -28.35
C GLU A 127 -14.51 15.21 -28.83
N ALA A 128 -15.02 15.95 -29.82
CA ALA A 128 -16.26 15.65 -30.52
C ALA A 128 -16.02 15.83 -32.02
N ASP A 129 -16.48 14.88 -32.83
CA ASP A 129 -16.34 14.89 -34.30
C ASP A 129 -14.89 15.02 -34.81
N GLY A 130 -13.92 14.51 -34.03
CA GLY A 130 -12.49 14.59 -34.36
C GLY A 130 -11.86 15.97 -34.12
N VAL A 131 -12.58 16.91 -33.50
CA VAL A 131 -12.09 18.24 -33.16
C VAL A 131 -11.93 18.37 -31.65
N ARG A 132 -10.78 18.90 -31.23
CA ARG A 132 -10.41 19.09 -29.83
C ARG A 132 -10.75 20.51 -29.40
N TYR A 133 -11.65 20.66 -28.43
CA TYR A 133 -12.07 21.97 -27.93
C TYR A 133 -11.39 22.29 -26.60
N ASP A 134 -10.76 23.46 -26.51
CA ASP A 134 -10.27 24.04 -25.25
C ASP A 134 -11.40 24.85 -24.61
N LEU A 135 -11.84 24.43 -23.42
CA LEU A 135 -13.01 25.00 -22.74
C LEU A 135 -12.72 26.34 -22.06
N ASP A 136 -11.44 26.70 -21.92
CA ASP A 136 -11.00 27.97 -21.35
C ASP A 136 -10.87 29.08 -22.42
N ASP A 137 -11.09 28.76 -23.70
CA ASP A 137 -11.08 29.75 -24.78
C ASP A 137 -12.43 30.51 -24.85
N PRO A 138 -12.46 31.83 -24.61
CA PRO A 138 -13.67 32.63 -24.67
C PRO A 138 -14.33 32.65 -26.07
N ALA A 139 -13.61 32.32 -27.14
CA ALA A 139 -14.17 32.18 -28.49
C ALA A 139 -15.11 30.96 -28.62
N ASN A 140 -14.96 29.94 -27.76
CA ASN A 140 -15.77 28.71 -27.78
C ASN A 140 -17.06 28.78 -26.94
N ARG A 141 -17.43 29.97 -26.44
CA ARG A 141 -18.59 30.14 -25.55
C ARG A 141 -19.91 29.61 -26.15
N LYS A 142 -20.12 29.78 -27.46
CA LYS A 142 -21.33 29.28 -28.15
C LYS A 142 -21.36 27.76 -28.32
N HIS A 143 -20.19 27.10 -28.39
CA HIS A 143 -20.11 25.63 -28.42
C HIS A 143 -20.35 25.01 -27.05
N ARG A 144 -20.00 25.74 -25.98
CA ARG A 144 -20.24 25.33 -24.59
C ARG A 144 -21.72 25.08 -24.32
N ASP A 145 -22.62 25.93 -24.82
CA ASP A 145 -24.07 25.79 -24.59
C ASP A 145 -24.66 24.57 -25.33
N ARG A 146 -24.19 24.30 -26.56
CA ARG A 146 -24.60 23.11 -27.33
C ARG A 146 -24.09 21.80 -26.73
N VAL A 147 -22.83 21.77 -26.30
CA VAL A 147 -22.22 20.59 -25.67
C VAL A 147 -22.83 20.33 -24.29
N SER A 148 -23.17 21.38 -23.54
CA SER A 148 -23.83 21.24 -22.22
C SER A 148 -25.23 20.60 -22.33
N GLN A 149 -26.01 20.97 -23.36
CA GLN A 149 -27.33 20.36 -23.58
C GLN A 149 -27.24 18.89 -24.02
N ASN A 150 -26.30 18.54 -24.89
CA ASN A 150 -26.11 17.15 -25.33
C ASN A 150 -25.58 16.25 -24.20
N ILE A 151 -24.69 16.77 -23.33
CA ILE A 151 -24.21 16.04 -22.15
C ILE A 151 -25.36 15.81 -21.15
N LEU A 152 -26.20 16.82 -20.89
CA LEU A 152 -27.39 16.68 -20.03
C LEU A 152 -28.38 15.62 -20.55
N LEU A 153 -28.65 15.61 -21.86
CA LEU A 153 -29.50 14.60 -22.50
C LEU A 153 -28.94 13.18 -22.41
N THR A 154 -27.62 13.04 -22.49
CA THR A 154 -26.96 11.72 -22.40
C THR A 154 -26.98 11.20 -20.97
N VAL A 155 -26.75 12.06 -19.97
CA VAL A 155 -26.87 11.71 -18.55
C VAL A 155 -28.32 11.38 -18.16
N ALA A 156 -29.31 12.05 -18.75
CA ALA A 156 -30.72 11.75 -18.51
C ALA A 156 -31.16 10.40 -19.09
N LYS A 157 -30.64 10.01 -20.27
CA LYS A 157 -30.87 8.67 -20.85
C LYS A 157 -30.23 7.54 -20.05
N MET A 158 -29.07 7.78 -19.43
CA MET A 158 -28.38 6.77 -18.62
C MET A 158 -29.01 6.56 -17.24
N ASN A 159 -29.74 7.55 -16.71
CA ASN A 159 -30.40 7.47 -15.40
C ASN A 159 -31.87 7.02 -15.45
N GLY A 160 -32.42 6.72 -16.63
CA GLY A 160 -33.79 6.17 -16.74
C GLY A 160 -34.91 7.10 -16.28
N THR A 161 -34.64 8.40 -16.09
CA THR A 161 -35.61 9.41 -15.64
C THR A 161 -35.85 10.43 -16.73
N LEU A 162 -36.51 10.02 -17.82
CA LEU A 162 -36.98 10.93 -18.86
C LEU A 162 -38.42 10.57 -19.26
N ASP A 163 -39.32 10.59 -18.28
CA ASP A 163 -40.76 10.38 -18.49
C ASP A 163 -41.64 11.53 -17.98
N VAL A 164 -41.06 12.66 -17.59
CA VAL A 164 -41.85 13.83 -17.19
C VAL A 164 -41.15 15.09 -17.71
N LEU A 165 -41.92 16.02 -18.27
CA LEU A 165 -41.55 17.37 -18.75
C LEU A 165 -41.47 17.58 -20.27
N LEU A 166 -42.29 16.89 -21.06
CA LEU A 166 -42.67 17.40 -22.39
C LEU A 166 -44.16 17.22 -22.68
N GLU A 167 -45.04 17.65 -21.78
CA GLU A 167 -46.39 18.06 -22.20
C GLU A 167 -46.84 19.29 -21.41
N HIS A 168 -47.53 20.19 -22.12
CA HIS A 168 -48.22 21.40 -21.67
C HIS A 168 -47.42 22.71 -21.69
N SER A 169 -47.47 23.39 -22.83
CA SER A 169 -47.99 24.78 -22.83
C SER A 169 -48.80 25.02 -24.11
N PRO A 170 -50.02 25.59 -23.98
CA PRO A 170 -50.96 25.82 -25.08
C PRO A 170 -50.55 26.95 -26.04
#